data_AF-A0A2C6L237-F1
#
_entry.id   AF-A0A2C6L237-F1
#
_cell.length_a   1.000
_cell.length_b   1.000
_cell.length_c   1.000
_cell.angle_alpha   90.00
_cell.angle_beta   90.00
_cell.angle_gamma   90.00
#
_symmetry.space_group_name_H-M   'P 1'
#
loop_
_entity.id
_entity.type
_entity.pdbx_description
1 polymer ?
#
loop_
_entity_poly.entity_id
_entity_poly.type
_entity_poly.pdbx_seq_one_letter_code
_entity_poly.pdbx_strand_id
1 'polypeptide(L)'
;MKRNSHLLSSLSSFFLSLSLLFFSSSLLFFLSFQHVEAGLYSPGGAVKVLNSQEFKDRVVNSHDLFVVEFYADWCGHCQRFAPEYEKAAKALRGLVQFVAVSDQAIMPEYNIRGFPTVKVFVGKGGKPPKMFDYNGPREAKDVVDFALTHATKLAKARLA
;
A
#
# COMPACT_ATOMS: atom_id res chain seq x y z
N MET A 1 -69.69 20.95 -16.49
CA MET A 1 -68.79 19.97 -15.85
C MET A 1 -67.49 19.86 -16.68
N LYS A 2 -66.57 20.83 -16.58
CA LYS A 2 -65.38 20.93 -17.47
C LYS A 2 -64.23 21.74 -16.84
N ARG A 3 -63.95 21.54 -15.53
CA ARG A 3 -62.98 22.36 -14.79
C ARG A 3 -62.05 21.53 -13.90
N ASN A 4 -61.60 20.35 -14.35
CA ASN A 4 -60.67 19.51 -13.59
C ASN A 4 -59.55 18.82 -14.40
N SER A 5 -59.53 18.90 -15.74
CA SER A 5 -58.49 18.25 -16.56
C SER A 5 -57.16 19.01 -16.59
N HIS A 6 -57.18 20.35 -16.50
CA HIS A 6 -55.95 21.18 -16.55
C HIS A 6 -55.12 21.14 -15.25
N LEU A 7 -55.76 20.89 -14.10
CA LEU A 7 -55.05 20.76 -12.82
C LEU A 7 -54.30 19.43 -12.73
N LEU A 8 -54.90 18.34 -13.24
CA LEU A 8 -54.30 17.00 -13.23
C LEU A 8 -53.07 16.89 -14.15
N SER A 9 -53.09 17.55 -15.32
CA SER A 9 -51.93 17.55 -16.22
C SER A 9 -50.75 18.32 -15.63
N SER A 10 -51.01 19.49 -15.03
CA SER A 10 -49.99 20.34 -14.39
C SER A 10 -49.32 19.63 -13.21
N LEU A 11 -50.12 18.94 -12.38
CA LEU A 11 -49.60 18.14 -11.27
C LEU A 11 -48.71 17.00 -11.78
N SER A 12 -49.11 16.27 -12.83
CA SER A 12 -48.30 15.16 -13.38
C SER A 12 -46.93 15.63 -13.92
N SER A 13 -46.89 16.78 -14.59
CA SER A 13 -45.66 17.35 -15.13
C SER A 13 -44.72 17.84 -14.02
N PHE A 14 -45.29 18.31 -12.90
CA PHE A 14 -44.53 18.73 -11.72
C PHE A 14 -43.93 17.53 -10.97
N PHE A 15 -44.65 16.42 -10.87
CA PHE A 15 -44.12 15.19 -10.25
C PHE A 15 -43.02 14.54 -11.10
N LEU A 16 -43.15 14.56 -12.44
CA LEU A 16 -42.14 14.04 -13.37
C LEU A 16 -40.85 14.87 -13.36
N SER A 17 -40.95 16.20 -13.32
CA SER A 17 -39.75 17.07 -13.26
C SER A 17 -39.03 16.94 -11.92
N LEU A 18 -39.76 16.85 -10.82
CA LEU A 18 -39.19 16.69 -9.48
C LEU A 18 -38.47 15.35 -9.33
N SER A 19 -39.05 14.26 -9.85
CA SER A 19 -38.42 12.93 -9.81
C SER A 19 -37.18 12.80 -10.70
N LEU A 20 -37.13 13.48 -11.86
CA LEU A 20 -35.93 13.58 -12.69
C LEU A 20 -34.80 14.38 -12.03
N LEU A 21 -35.14 15.44 -11.28
CA LEU A 21 -34.16 16.22 -10.50
C LEU A 21 -33.57 15.38 -9.35
N PHE A 22 -34.40 14.62 -8.64
CA PHE A 22 -33.93 13.68 -7.61
C PHE A 22 -33.02 12.59 -8.20
N PHE A 23 -33.38 11.98 -9.34
CA PHE A 23 -32.53 10.99 -9.99
C PHE A 23 -31.20 11.57 -10.47
N SER A 24 -31.18 12.79 -11.01
CA SER A 24 -29.92 13.44 -11.43
C SER A 24 -29.03 13.81 -10.24
N SER A 25 -29.63 14.27 -9.14
CA SER A 25 -28.91 14.61 -7.91
C SER A 25 -28.33 13.37 -7.22
N SER A 26 -29.05 12.25 -7.23
CA SER A 26 -28.56 10.97 -6.73
C SER A 26 -27.43 10.41 -7.60
N LEU A 27 -27.52 10.55 -8.94
CA LEU A 27 -26.47 10.11 -9.86
C LEU A 27 -25.18 10.92 -9.71
N LEU A 28 -25.27 12.24 -9.52
CA LEU A 28 -24.12 13.11 -9.24
C LEU A 28 -23.48 12.82 -7.86
N PHE A 29 -24.29 12.44 -6.87
CA PHE A 29 -23.79 12.00 -5.57
C PHE A 29 -23.04 10.66 -5.65
N PHE A 30 -23.52 9.72 -6.48
CA PHE A 30 -22.84 8.45 -6.74
C PHE A 30 -21.52 8.59 -7.51
N LEU A 31 -21.41 9.56 -8.44
CA LEU A 31 -20.16 9.82 -9.18
C LEU A 31 -19.08 10.47 -8.31
N SER A 32 -19.46 11.14 -7.22
CA SER A 32 -18.52 11.76 -6.27
C SER A 32 -17.85 10.74 -5.34
N PHE A 33 -18.42 9.53 -5.20
CA PHE A 33 -17.95 8.50 -4.26
C PHE A 33 -16.98 7.47 -4.87
N GLN A 34 -16.58 7.61 -6.14
CA GLN A 34 -15.63 6.70 -6.80
C GLN A 34 -14.16 7.13 -6.68
N HIS A 35 -13.77 7.88 -5.65
CA HIS A 35 -12.36 8.02 -5.32
C HIS A 35 -11.85 6.73 -4.67
N VAL A 36 -11.47 5.77 -5.51
CA VAL A 36 -10.57 4.68 -5.11
C VAL A 36 -9.21 5.32 -4.86
N GLU A 37 -8.82 5.46 -3.60
CA GLU A 37 -7.43 5.77 -3.24
C GLU A 37 -6.55 4.62 -3.73
N ALA A 38 -5.93 4.80 -4.89
CA ALA A 38 -4.90 3.90 -5.38
C ALA A 38 -3.68 4.02 -4.45
N GLY A 39 -3.40 2.97 -3.68
CA GLY A 39 -2.18 2.89 -2.88
C GLY A 39 -0.92 2.91 -3.75
N LEU A 40 0.24 3.28 -3.19
CA LEU A 40 1.50 3.38 -3.95
C LEU A 40 1.90 2.10 -4.68
N TYR A 41 1.47 0.93 -4.18
CA TYR A 41 1.81 -0.37 -4.72
C TYR A 41 0.56 -1.11 -5.18
N SER A 42 0.66 -1.74 -6.35
CA SER A 42 -0.42 -2.56 -6.91
C SER A 42 -0.55 -3.90 -6.15
N PRO A 43 -1.77 -4.39 -5.87
CA PRO A 43 -1.97 -5.70 -5.24
C PRO A 43 -1.29 -6.87 -5.99
N GLY A 44 -1.16 -6.77 -7.31
CA GLY A 44 -0.49 -7.76 -8.16
C GLY A 44 1.02 -7.53 -8.37
N GLY A 45 1.58 -6.48 -7.75
CA GLY A 45 2.98 -6.05 -7.91
C GLY A 45 4.02 -7.03 -7.35
N ALA A 46 5.30 -6.69 -7.46
CA ALA A 46 6.38 -7.42 -6.83
C ALA A 46 6.51 -7.10 -5.33
N VAL A 47 6.16 -5.88 -4.92
CA VAL A 47 6.09 -5.46 -3.51
C VAL A 47 4.75 -5.85 -2.89
N LYS A 48 4.77 -6.45 -1.69
CA LYS A 48 3.55 -6.82 -0.96
C LYS A 48 3.24 -5.80 0.13
N VAL A 49 2.09 -5.15 0.04
CA VAL A 49 1.62 -4.25 1.10
C VAL A 49 1.03 -5.08 2.23
N LEU A 50 1.52 -4.88 3.45
CA LEU A 50 1.07 -5.61 4.63
C LEU A 50 0.51 -4.64 5.68
N ASN A 51 -0.60 -5.03 6.31
CA ASN A 51 -1.05 -4.40 7.53
C ASN A 51 -0.23 -4.89 8.75
N SER A 52 -0.45 -4.30 9.92
CA SER A 52 0.27 -4.63 11.16
C SER A 52 0.25 -6.12 11.52
N GLN A 53 -0.90 -6.79 11.38
CA GLN A 53 -1.04 -8.19 11.73
C GLN A 53 -0.27 -9.07 10.74
N GLU A 54 -0.45 -8.82 9.45
CA GLU A 54 0.25 -9.55 8.39
C GLU A 54 1.76 -9.33 8.47
N PHE A 55 2.21 -8.12 8.80
CA PHE A 55 3.62 -7.81 8.99
C PHE A 55 4.22 -8.63 10.13
N LYS A 56 3.54 -8.71 11.27
CA LYS A 56 3.98 -9.53 12.41
C LYS A 56 4.07 -11.01 12.00
N ASP A 57 3.04 -11.53 11.36
CA ASP A 57 2.96 -12.96 11.03
C ASP A 57 3.93 -13.37 9.93
N ARG A 58 4.05 -12.56 8.88
CA ARG A 58 4.83 -12.91 7.67
C ARG A 58 6.28 -12.47 7.74
N VAL A 59 6.59 -11.39 8.45
CA VAL A 59 7.94 -10.81 8.49
C VAL A 59 8.60 -11.08 9.84
N VAL A 60 7.97 -10.64 10.93
CA VAL A 60 8.60 -10.71 12.27
C VAL A 60 8.79 -12.15 12.73
N ASN A 61 7.79 -13.01 12.51
CA ASN A 61 7.82 -14.41 12.94
C ASN A 61 8.49 -15.36 11.92
N SER A 62 8.99 -14.84 10.80
CA SER A 62 9.56 -15.67 9.74
C SER A 62 10.99 -16.15 10.02
N HIS A 63 11.42 -17.15 9.26
CA HIS A 63 12.81 -17.56 9.14
C HIS A 63 13.53 -16.88 7.95
N ASP A 64 12.77 -16.20 7.10
CA ASP A 64 13.24 -15.64 5.84
C ASP A 64 13.81 -14.23 5.99
N LEU A 65 14.37 -13.75 4.89
CA LEU A 65 14.85 -12.38 4.75
C LEU A 65 13.82 -11.55 3.97
N PHE A 66 13.49 -10.39 4.53
CA PHE A 66 12.63 -9.40 3.90
C PHE A 66 13.36 -8.07 3.78
N VAL A 67 13.17 -7.39 2.65
CA VAL A 67 13.39 -5.96 2.54
C VAL A 67 12.05 -5.30 2.82
N VAL A 68 12.01 -4.43 3.82
CA VAL A 68 10.79 -3.76 4.30
C VAL A 68 10.93 -2.27 4.07
N GLU A 69 9.99 -1.68 3.35
CA GLU A 69 9.80 -0.23 3.31
C GLU A 69 8.67 0.19 4.25
N PHE A 70 8.93 1.14 5.13
CA PHE A 70 7.92 1.87 5.89
C PHE A 70 7.66 3.20 5.20
N TYR A 71 6.41 3.44 4.82
CA TYR A 71 6.04 4.55 3.94
C TYR A 71 4.71 5.19 4.35
N ALA A 72 4.32 6.26 3.63
CA ALA A 72 2.97 6.81 3.69
C ALA A 72 2.52 7.27 2.30
N ASP A 73 1.27 7.04 1.93
CA ASP A 73 0.76 7.31 0.57
C ASP A 73 0.80 8.81 0.19
N TRP A 74 0.67 9.70 1.17
CA TRP A 74 0.75 11.16 0.97
C TRP A 74 2.19 11.69 0.86
N CYS A 75 3.21 10.87 1.14
CA CYS A 75 4.58 11.32 1.20
C CYS A 75 5.21 11.39 -0.20
N GLY A 76 5.50 12.60 -0.68
CA GLY A 76 6.13 12.80 -2.00
C GLY A 76 7.50 12.11 -2.18
N HIS A 77 8.25 11.87 -1.10
CA HIS A 77 9.48 11.06 -1.17
C HIS A 77 9.19 9.57 -1.39
N CYS A 78 8.12 9.04 -0.80
CA CYS A 78 7.70 7.66 -1.01
C CYS A 78 7.20 7.45 -2.43
N GLN A 79 6.36 8.38 -2.92
CA GLN A 79 5.85 8.36 -4.29
C GLN A 79 6.98 8.31 -5.33
N ARG A 80 8.05 9.08 -5.12
CA ARG A 80 9.23 9.06 -6.00
C ARG A 80 10.05 7.77 -5.90
N PHE A 81 10.11 7.17 -4.72
CA PHE A 81 10.91 5.97 -4.48
C PHE A 81 10.22 4.67 -4.88
N ALA A 82 8.89 4.62 -4.76
CA ALA A 82 8.07 3.45 -5.11
C ALA A 82 8.42 2.77 -6.45
N PRO A 83 8.64 3.49 -7.58
CA PRO A 83 9.03 2.83 -8.83
C PRO A 83 10.40 2.14 -8.75
N GLU A 84 11.40 2.73 -8.07
CA GLU A 84 12.72 2.11 -7.89
C GLU A 84 12.65 0.93 -6.90
N TYR A 85 11.84 1.05 -5.84
CA TYR A 85 11.62 -0.05 -4.89
C TYR A 85 10.94 -1.25 -5.56
N GLU A 86 9.91 -1.02 -6.38
CA GLU A 86 9.23 -2.04 -7.18
C GLU A 86 10.16 -2.68 -8.23
N LYS A 87 11.04 -1.88 -8.85
CA LYS A 87 12.07 -2.37 -9.78
C LYS A 87 13.08 -3.29 -9.08
N ALA A 88 13.54 -2.93 -7.88
CA ALA A 88 14.40 -3.78 -7.06
C ALA A 88 13.69 -5.10 -6.68
N ALA A 89 12.43 -5.01 -6.25
CA ALA A 89 11.61 -6.17 -5.91
C ALA A 89 11.44 -7.14 -7.10
N LYS A 90 11.22 -6.60 -8.31
CA LYS A 90 11.15 -7.41 -9.55
C LYS A 90 12.48 -8.10 -9.86
N ALA A 91 13.59 -7.38 -9.73
CA ALA A 91 14.92 -7.93 -10.00
C ALA A 91 15.30 -9.08 -9.06
N LEU A 92 14.80 -9.06 -7.81
CA LEU A 92 15.06 -10.09 -6.80
C LEU A 92 13.91 -11.07 -6.59
N ARG A 93 12.93 -11.10 -7.50
CA ARG A 93 11.79 -12.03 -7.42
C ARG A 93 12.28 -13.47 -7.31
N GLY A 94 11.81 -14.19 -6.29
CA GLY A 94 12.20 -15.57 -6.01
C GLY A 94 13.50 -15.72 -5.21
N LEU A 95 14.25 -14.63 -5.00
CA LEU A 95 15.49 -14.62 -4.22
C LEU A 95 15.32 -13.91 -2.87
N VAL A 96 14.67 -12.74 -2.88
CA VAL A 96 14.41 -11.92 -1.69
C VAL A 96 12.99 -11.37 -1.74
N GLN A 97 12.30 -11.38 -0.61
CA GLN A 97 10.95 -10.86 -0.49
C GLN A 97 10.96 -9.37 -0.16
N PHE A 98 10.11 -8.59 -0.85
CA PHE A 98 9.95 -7.16 -0.67
C PHE A 98 8.55 -6.86 -0.16
N VAL A 99 8.45 -6.08 0.91
CA VAL A 99 7.18 -5.71 1.54
C VAL A 99 7.16 -4.23 1.86
N ALA A 100 5.97 -3.64 1.82
CA ALA A 100 5.75 -2.25 2.19
C ALA A 100 4.68 -2.15 3.27
N VAL A 101 4.88 -1.23 4.22
CA VAL A 101 4.00 -1.05 5.38
C VAL A 101 3.68 0.43 5.55
N SER A 102 2.39 0.78 5.50
CA SER A 102 1.90 2.15 5.72
C SER A 102 1.23 2.34 7.09
N ASP A 103 1.08 1.28 7.87
CA ASP A 103 0.45 1.34 9.20
C ASP A 103 1.39 2.02 10.21
N GLN A 104 1.05 3.24 10.59
CA GLN A 104 1.86 4.05 11.50
C GLN A 104 1.81 3.59 12.95
N ALA A 105 0.84 2.75 13.34
CA ALA A 105 0.70 2.31 14.72
C ALA A 105 1.90 1.45 15.19
N ILE A 106 2.52 0.69 14.28
CA ILE A 106 3.64 -0.20 14.60
C ILE A 106 5.02 0.43 14.41
N MET A 107 5.09 1.57 13.74
CA MET A 107 6.33 2.25 13.38
C MET A 107 7.24 2.63 14.55
N PRO A 108 6.71 3.08 15.72
CA PRO A 108 7.54 3.35 16.90
C PRO A 108 8.33 2.13 17.39
N GLU A 109 7.73 0.93 17.28
CA GLU A 109 8.35 -0.34 17.71
C GLU A 109 9.61 -0.68 16.89
N TYR A 110 9.67 -0.20 15.64
CA TYR A 110 10.79 -0.39 14.72
C TYR A 110 11.66 0.87 14.55
N ASN A 111 11.50 1.86 15.45
CA ASN A 111 12.24 3.13 15.44
C ASN A 111 12.15 3.86 14.08
N ILE A 112 10.98 3.85 13.46
CA ILE A 112 10.71 4.58 12.23
C ILE A 112 10.33 6.02 12.59
N ARG A 113 11.13 6.98 12.14
CA ARG A 113 10.96 8.42 12.47
C ARG A 113 10.62 9.29 11.26
N GLY A 114 10.54 8.70 10.08
CA GLY A 114 10.29 9.42 8.84
C GLY A 114 10.20 8.49 7.64
N PHE A 115 9.80 9.05 6.50
CA PHE A 115 9.47 8.29 5.30
C PHE A 115 10.24 8.73 4.05
N PRO A 116 10.48 7.80 3.10
CA PRO A 116 10.47 6.36 3.32
C PRO A 116 11.67 5.93 4.19
N THR A 117 11.47 4.88 4.98
CA THR A 117 12.54 4.18 5.72
C THR A 117 12.60 2.73 5.25
N VAL A 118 13.78 2.27 4.84
CA VAL A 118 13.98 0.88 4.41
C VAL A 118 14.82 0.14 5.44
N LYS A 119 14.44 -1.11 5.74
CA LYS A 119 15.23 -2.01 6.58
C LYS A 119 15.24 -3.41 6.00
N VAL A 120 16.31 -4.16 6.25
CA VAL A 120 16.34 -5.61 6.05
C VAL A 120 16.01 -6.31 7.35
N PHE A 121 15.00 -7.18 7.31
CA PHE A 121 14.61 -8.06 8.40
C PHE A 121 15.13 -9.46 8.11
N VAL A 122 15.94 -10.00 9.02
CA VAL A 122 16.45 -11.37 8.95
C VAL A 122 15.83 -12.19 10.08
N GLY A 123 14.92 -13.08 9.69
CA GLY A 123 14.23 -14.00 10.57
C GLY A 123 15.17 -14.90 11.38
N LYS A 124 14.74 -15.28 12.57
CA LYS A 124 15.49 -16.14 13.50
C LYS A 124 14.71 -17.33 14.06
N GLY A 125 13.51 -17.60 13.54
CA GLY A 125 12.75 -18.78 13.94
C GLY A 125 12.27 -18.77 15.38
N GLY A 126 11.24 -17.97 15.67
CA GLY A 126 10.67 -17.85 17.02
C GLY A 126 11.40 -16.88 17.95
N LYS A 127 12.35 -16.10 17.42
CA LYS A 127 12.99 -14.97 18.12
C LYS A 127 12.84 -13.68 17.29
N PRO A 128 12.89 -12.50 17.92
CA PRO A 128 12.85 -11.24 17.19
C PRO A 128 13.89 -11.20 16.05
N PRO A 129 13.52 -10.73 14.85
CA PRO A 129 14.41 -10.70 13.70
C PRO A 129 15.58 -9.75 13.94
N LYS A 130 16.72 -10.02 13.31
CA LYS A 130 17.77 -8.99 13.19
C LYS A 130 17.33 -7.97 12.16
N MET A 131 17.42 -6.69 12.52
CA MET A 131 17.06 -5.58 11.63
C MET A 131 18.32 -4.81 11.24
N PHE A 132 18.39 -4.41 9.97
CA PHE A 132 19.50 -3.63 9.43
C PHE A 132 18.97 -2.43 8.68
N ASP A 133 19.39 -1.25 9.09
CA ASP A 133 18.92 0.01 8.52
C ASP A 133 19.58 0.29 7.18
N TYR A 134 18.77 0.63 6.19
CA TYR A 134 19.25 1.08 4.90
C TYR A 134 19.32 2.60 4.87
N ASN A 135 20.54 3.13 4.72
CA ASN A 135 20.82 4.57 4.62
C ASN A 135 21.46 4.95 3.28
N GLY A 136 21.34 4.08 2.26
CA GLY A 136 21.92 4.29 0.94
C GLY A 136 21.02 5.10 -0.02
N PRO A 137 21.46 5.28 -1.28
CA PRO A 137 20.70 5.95 -2.33
C PRO A 137 19.34 5.29 -2.60
N ARG A 138 18.33 6.06 -2.98
CA ARG A 138 16.97 5.55 -3.27
C ARG A 138 16.83 5.04 -4.72
N GLU A 139 17.82 4.29 -5.17
CA GLU A 139 17.91 3.71 -6.52
C GLU A 139 17.82 2.19 -6.43
N ALA A 140 17.19 1.53 -7.41
CA ALA A 140 16.93 0.10 -7.36
C ALA A 140 18.21 -0.73 -7.18
N LYS A 141 19.29 -0.34 -7.87
CA LYS A 141 20.60 -1.00 -7.80
C LYS A 141 21.09 -1.08 -6.35
N ASP A 142 21.07 0.03 -5.63
CA ASP A 142 21.66 0.10 -4.30
C ASP A 142 20.80 -0.63 -3.25
N VAL A 143 19.48 -0.66 -3.44
CA VAL A 143 18.58 -1.50 -2.65
C VAL A 143 18.84 -2.99 -2.90
N VAL A 144 19.06 -3.38 -4.16
CA VAL A 144 19.42 -4.76 -4.55
C VAL A 144 20.75 -5.19 -3.92
N ASP A 145 21.79 -4.35 -4.03
CA ASP A 145 23.11 -4.65 -3.46
C ASP A 145 23.05 -4.85 -1.94
N PHE A 146 22.26 -4.01 -1.26
CA PHE A 146 22.04 -4.13 0.18
C PHE A 146 21.31 -5.44 0.52
N ALA A 147 20.23 -5.76 -0.19
CA ALA A 147 19.47 -6.99 0.00
C ALA A 147 20.34 -8.24 -0.20
N LEU A 148 21.11 -8.29 -1.29
CA LEU A 148 21.99 -9.41 -1.63
C LEU A 148 23.14 -9.57 -0.63
N THR A 149 23.68 -8.47 -0.10
CA THR A 149 24.69 -8.50 0.95
C THR A 149 24.17 -9.24 2.18
N HIS A 150 22.94 -8.96 2.61
CA HIS A 150 22.34 -9.61 3.77
C HIS A 150 21.85 -11.03 3.46
N ALA A 151 21.35 -11.30 2.25
CA ALA A 151 20.97 -12.64 1.82
C ALA A 151 22.18 -13.58 1.79
N THR A 152 23.31 -13.11 1.27
CA THR A 152 24.57 -13.87 1.24
C THR A 152 25.06 -14.17 2.66
N LYS A 153 25.01 -13.18 3.57
CA LYS A 153 25.38 -13.38 4.98
C LYS A 153 24.47 -14.42 5.65
N LEU A 154 23.17 -14.36 5.41
CA LEU A 154 22.22 -15.34 5.94
C LEU A 154 22.50 -16.74 5.40
N ALA A 155 22.73 -16.88 4.09
CA ALA A 155 23.06 -18.17 3.47
C ALA A 155 24.32 -18.79 4.07
N LYS A 156 25.41 -18.00 4.20
CA LYS A 156 26.65 -18.45 4.84
C LYS A 156 26.44 -18.84 6.31
N ALA A 157 25.64 -18.09 7.06
CA ALA A 157 25.34 -18.40 8.46
C ALA A 157 24.51 -19.68 8.64
N ARG A 158 23.74 -20.10 7.61
CA ARG A 158 22.99 -21.36 7.61
C ARG A 158 23.85 -22.59 7.27
N LEU A 159 25.06 -22.39 6.75
CA LEU A 159 26.03 -23.47 6.49
C LEU A 159 26.91 -23.79 7.69
N ALA A 160 26.94 -22.90 8.69
CA ALA A 160 27.69 -23.05 9.93
C ALA A 160 26.84 -23.70 11.01
#